data_AF-A0A5J9TP45-F1
#
_entry.id   AF-A0A5J9TP45-F1
#
_cell.length_a   1.000
_cell.length_b   1.000
_cell.length_c   1.000
_cell.angle_alpha   90.00
_cell.angle_beta   90.00
_cell.angle_gamma   90.00
#
_symmetry.space_group_name_H-M   'P 1'
#
loop_
_entity.id
_entity.type
_entity.pdbx_description
1 polymer ?
#
loop_
_entity_poly.entity_id
_entity_poly.type
_entity_poly.pdbx_seq_one_letter_code
_entity_poly.pdbx_strand_id
1 'polypeptide(L)'
;MDTPEEETPDMAFLGNITVPSALVTKKFGDALRRAVAGDGGDEVVVRLDWRESMPHPDERVEYEFWTNSNEAAFVRAFRGHAQLLEKRGYALFTPHYITWFCPDDFRASAQCKAQCINRGRYCAPDPEGDLDAGYTGRDVVLENLRQLCVHRVANARNRSWVWWDYVADYHLRCSMKENKYTRRCAEDVAGSLGLPMEKIDKCMGDPDADADNDVLKTEQIVQVGHGTRGDVTILPTLVINVLCQLCLQFQENSVAAL
;
A
#
# COMPACT_ATOMS: atom_id res chain seq x y z
N MET A 1 33.20 9.18 7.64
CA MET A 1 32.67 9.62 8.94
C MET A 1 32.56 11.13 8.85
N ASP A 2 31.42 11.59 8.36
CA ASP A 2 31.06 13.00 8.39
C ASP A 2 30.14 13.19 9.61
N THR A 3 30.47 14.19 10.42
CA THR A 3 29.74 14.60 11.62
C THR A 3 28.32 15.03 11.28
N PRO A 4 27.30 14.74 12.11
CA PRO A 4 25.99 15.34 11.94
C PRO A 4 26.11 16.84 12.21
N GLU A 5 25.77 17.67 11.22
CA GLU A 5 25.61 19.11 11.43
C GLU A 5 24.46 19.34 12.41
N GLU A 6 24.68 20.16 13.44
CA GLU A 6 23.67 20.49 14.45
C GLU A 6 22.45 21.15 13.79
N GLU A 7 21.26 20.57 14.00
CA GLU A 7 20.00 21.14 13.54
C GLU A 7 19.78 22.52 14.17
N THR A 8 19.81 23.58 13.34
CA THR A 8 19.46 24.93 13.79
C THR A 8 17.95 25.15 13.71
N PRO A 9 17.36 26.10 14.47
CA PRO A 9 15.93 26.42 14.42
C PRO A 9 15.42 26.76 13.02
N ASP A 10 16.29 27.24 12.14
CA ASP A 10 15.99 27.59 10.74
C ASP A 10 15.84 26.35 9.85
N MET A 11 16.41 25.20 10.26
CA MET A 11 16.27 23.91 9.56
C MET A 11 14.94 23.19 9.86
N ALA A 12 14.16 23.67 10.85
CA ALA A 12 12.83 23.12 11.14
C ALA A 12 11.87 23.20 9.95
N PHE A 13 12.08 24.15 9.03
CA PHE A 13 11.32 24.26 7.79
C PHE A 13 11.70 23.18 6.77
N LEU A 14 12.95 22.70 6.77
CA LEU A 14 13.44 21.67 5.85
C LEU A 14 12.75 20.32 6.08
N GLY A 15 12.41 19.99 7.34
CA GLY A 15 11.64 18.79 7.68
C GLY A 15 10.24 18.74 7.06
N ASN A 16 9.70 19.88 6.62
CA ASN A 16 8.41 19.98 5.93
C ASN A 16 8.53 20.15 4.41
N ILE A 17 9.73 20.18 3.83
CA ILE A 17 9.90 20.23 2.37
C ILE A 17 10.09 18.82 1.84
N THR A 18 9.01 18.24 1.31
CA THR A 18 9.13 17.06 0.44
C THR A 18 9.54 17.53 -0.95
N VAL A 19 10.83 17.42 -1.30
CA VAL A 19 11.30 17.69 -2.67
C VAL A 19 11.21 16.40 -3.48
N PRO A 20 10.26 16.27 -4.43
CA PRO A 20 10.27 15.15 -5.36
C PRO A 20 11.58 15.18 -6.14
N SER A 21 12.43 14.18 -5.88
CA SER A 21 13.77 14.09 -6.46
C SER A 21 13.79 13.05 -7.55
N ALA A 22 14.33 13.40 -8.72
CA ALA A 22 14.51 12.48 -9.84
C ALA A 22 15.99 12.45 -10.22
N LEU A 23 16.54 11.25 -10.38
CA LEU A 23 17.89 11.08 -10.90
C LEU A 23 17.87 11.27 -12.42
N VAL A 24 18.78 12.11 -12.90
CA VAL A 24 19.02 12.30 -14.33
C VAL A 24 20.44 11.90 -14.68
N THR A 25 20.68 11.60 -15.94
CA THR A 25 22.05 11.37 -16.41
C THR A 25 22.88 12.64 -16.22
N LYS A 26 24.17 12.48 -15.88
CA LYS A 26 25.11 13.61 -15.76
C LYS A 26 25.07 14.53 -16.98
N LYS A 27 25.05 13.94 -18.18
CA LYS A 27 24.98 14.67 -19.46
C LYS A 27 23.75 15.58 -19.54
N PHE A 28 22.57 15.10 -19.12
CA PHE A 28 21.35 15.90 -19.08
C PHE A 28 21.42 16.99 -18.01
N GLY A 29 21.89 16.65 -16.80
CA GLY A 29 22.08 17.63 -15.73
C GLY A 29 23.00 18.78 -16.13
N ASP A 30 24.12 18.50 -16.81
CA ASP A 30 25.06 19.53 -17.28
C ASP A 30 24.45 20.41 -18.39
N ALA A 31 23.57 19.83 -19.24
CA ALA A 31 22.81 20.60 -20.22
C ALA A 31 21.80 21.55 -19.54
N LEU A 32 21.10 21.06 -18.51
CA LEU A 32 20.15 21.84 -17.73
C LEU A 32 20.83 23.03 -17.04
N ARG A 33 21.99 22.80 -16.38
CA ARG A 33 22.77 23.85 -15.73
C ARG A 33 23.17 24.96 -16.71
N ARG A 34 23.62 24.59 -17.91
CA ARG A 34 23.98 25.57 -18.95
C ARG A 34 22.78 26.35 -19.48
N ALA A 35 21.63 25.70 -19.64
CA ALA A 35 20.41 26.35 -20.09
C ALA A 35 19.92 27.39 -19.07
N VAL A 36 19.99 27.07 -17.77
CA VAL A 36 19.59 28.00 -16.69
C VAL A 36 20.62 29.11 -16.47
N ALA A 37 21.91 28.83 -16.67
CA ALA A 37 22.98 29.82 -16.52
C ALA A 37 23.14 30.79 -17.70
N GLY A 38 22.31 30.67 -18.76
CA GLY A 38 22.35 31.58 -19.89
C GLY A 38 21.80 32.96 -19.52
N ASP A 39 22.51 34.03 -19.94
CA ASP A 39 22.15 35.44 -19.69
C ASP A 39 20.84 35.90 -20.37
N GLY A 40 20.11 35.01 -21.04
CA GLY A 40 18.93 35.31 -21.84
C GLY A 40 17.61 35.43 -21.07
N GLY A 41 17.56 35.02 -19.80
CA GLY A 41 16.32 35.03 -19.01
C GLY A 41 15.21 34.11 -19.56
N ASP A 42 15.56 33.18 -20.46
CA ASP A 42 14.62 32.24 -21.06
C ASP A 42 14.09 31.26 -20.01
N GLU A 43 12.77 31.10 -19.97
CA GLU A 43 12.12 30.14 -19.06
C GLU A 43 12.45 28.71 -19.50
N VAL A 44 13.13 27.96 -18.62
CA VAL A 44 13.46 26.55 -18.86
C VAL A 44 12.34 25.66 -18.34
N VAL A 45 11.55 25.10 -19.26
CA VAL A 45 10.49 24.13 -18.92
C VAL A 45 11.03 22.70 -18.99
N VAL A 46 10.98 21.99 -17.86
CA VAL A 46 11.33 20.57 -17.79
C VAL A 46 10.06 19.74 -17.80
N ARG A 47 9.89 18.89 -18.81
CA ARG A 47 8.77 17.96 -18.90
C ARG A 47 9.26 16.53 -18.66
N LEU A 48 8.67 15.85 -17.69
CA LEU A 48 8.77 14.40 -17.60
C LEU A 48 7.73 13.79 -18.54
N ASP A 49 8.20 13.06 -19.56
CA ASP A 49 7.37 12.43 -20.57
C ASP A 49 7.53 10.92 -20.51
N TRP A 50 6.49 10.23 -20.06
CA TRP A 50 6.50 8.78 -19.84
C TRP A 50 5.70 8.02 -20.89
N ARG A 51 5.23 8.70 -21.96
CA ARG A 51 4.32 8.11 -22.95
C ARG A 51 4.92 6.89 -23.66
N GLU A 52 6.22 6.90 -23.92
CA GLU A 52 6.92 5.76 -24.52
C GLU A 52 7.23 4.64 -23.50
N SER A 53 7.27 4.99 -22.21
CA SER A 53 7.68 4.09 -21.14
C SER A 53 6.50 3.45 -20.41
N MET A 54 5.26 3.85 -20.68
CA MET A 54 4.07 3.34 -19.99
C MET A 54 3.15 2.65 -21.02
N PRO A 55 3.30 1.33 -21.24
CA PRO A 55 2.48 0.61 -22.20
C PRO A 55 1.02 0.64 -21.74
N HIS A 56 0.13 1.28 -22.49
CA HIS A 56 -1.32 1.32 -22.24
C HIS A 56 -2.06 0.79 -23.49
N PRO A 57 -2.00 -0.52 -23.74
CA PRO A 57 -2.45 -1.11 -25.00
C PRO A 57 -3.95 -0.89 -25.30
N ASP A 58 -4.74 -0.56 -24.27
CA ASP A 58 -6.19 -0.32 -24.32
C ASP A 58 -6.59 1.10 -23.84
N GLU A 59 -5.66 2.07 -23.88
CA GLU A 59 -5.85 3.46 -23.40
C GLU A 59 -6.21 3.57 -21.90
N ARG A 60 -5.99 2.50 -21.13
CA ARG A 60 -6.20 2.45 -19.69
C ARG A 60 -4.88 2.29 -18.94
N VAL A 61 -4.85 2.78 -17.71
CA VAL A 61 -3.74 2.57 -16.77
C VAL A 61 -4.13 1.52 -15.74
N GLU A 62 -3.44 0.40 -15.72
CA GLU A 62 -3.51 -0.58 -14.64
C GLU A 62 -2.58 -0.15 -13.51
N TYR A 63 -3.10 -0.05 -12.29
CA TYR A 63 -2.25 0.19 -11.13
C TYR A 63 -2.62 -0.68 -9.94
N GLU A 64 -1.56 -1.05 -9.22
CA GLU A 64 -1.60 -1.86 -8.01
C GLU A 64 -1.19 -0.98 -6.83
N PHE A 65 -1.94 -1.04 -5.73
CA PHE A 65 -1.56 -0.38 -4.50
C PHE A 65 -1.28 -1.41 -3.41
N TRP A 66 -0.02 -1.49 -3.02
CA TRP A 66 0.47 -2.33 -1.95
C TRP A 66 0.46 -1.52 -0.65
N THR A 67 -0.29 -2.00 0.35
CA THR A 67 -0.46 -1.30 1.63
C THR A 67 -0.74 -2.27 2.79
N ASN A 68 -1.03 -1.72 3.96
CA ASN A 68 -1.50 -2.46 5.13
C ASN A 68 -2.73 -1.76 5.72
N SER A 69 -3.63 -2.53 6.33
CA SER A 69 -4.89 -2.01 6.93
C SER A 69 -4.69 -1.14 8.17
N ASN A 70 -3.45 -0.82 8.55
CA ASN A 70 -3.10 0.18 9.56
C ASN A 70 -2.68 1.53 8.95
N GLU A 71 -2.44 1.64 7.64
CA GLU A 71 -1.97 2.86 6.95
C GLU A 71 -3.08 3.54 6.13
N ALA A 72 -3.50 4.74 6.55
CA ALA A 72 -4.68 5.41 5.98
C ALA A 72 -4.39 6.70 5.19
N ALA A 73 -3.16 7.23 5.24
CA ALA A 73 -2.86 8.59 4.75
C ALA A 73 -3.05 8.69 3.23
N PHE A 74 -2.38 7.82 2.46
CA PHE A 74 -2.50 7.79 1.01
C PHE A 74 -3.93 7.50 0.55
N VAL A 75 -4.59 6.51 1.15
CA VAL A 75 -5.98 6.15 0.80
C VAL A 75 -6.92 7.34 0.94
N ARG A 76 -6.82 8.08 2.05
CA ARG A 76 -7.66 9.27 2.28
C ARG A 76 -7.40 10.38 1.26
N ALA A 77 -6.14 10.64 0.93
CA ALA A 77 -5.76 11.69 -0.02
C ALA A 77 -6.10 11.32 -1.47
N PHE A 78 -5.93 10.05 -1.86
CA PHE A 78 -6.04 9.62 -3.25
C PHE A 78 -7.44 9.11 -3.63
N ARG A 79 -8.28 8.70 -2.66
CA ARG A 79 -9.64 8.14 -2.87
C ARG A 79 -10.43 8.85 -3.95
N GLY A 80 -10.60 10.17 -3.86
CA GLY A 80 -11.43 10.92 -4.82
C GLY A 80 -10.91 10.83 -6.26
N HIS A 81 -9.59 10.89 -6.43
CA HIS A 81 -8.93 10.78 -7.73
C HIS A 81 -9.05 9.36 -8.30
N ALA A 82 -8.76 8.34 -7.49
CA ALA A 82 -8.88 6.93 -7.86
C ALA A 82 -10.29 6.60 -8.36
N GLN A 83 -11.32 7.00 -7.59
CA GLN A 83 -12.71 6.76 -7.96
C GLN A 83 -13.11 7.46 -9.27
N LEU A 84 -12.62 8.68 -9.50
CA LEU A 84 -12.90 9.40 -10.74
C LEU A 84 -12.29 8.70 -11.95
N LEU A 85 -11.03 8.26 -11.84
CA LEU A 85 -10.30 7.59 -12.91
C LEU A 85 -10.94 6.23 -13.25
N GLU A 86 -11.24 5.41 -12.24
CA GLU A 86 -11.89 4.10 -12.42
C GLU A 86 -13.29 4.24 -13.01
N LYS A 87 -14.14 5.13 -12.48
CA LYS A 87 -15.52 5.33 -12.97
C LYS A 87 -15.58 5.83 -14.41
N ARG A 88 -14.57 6.56 -14.86
CA ARG A 88 -14.45 7.05 -16.25
C ARG A 88 -13.77 6.05 -17.18
N GLY A 89 -13.33 4.90 -16.68
CA GLY A 89 -12.66 3.86 -17.45
C GLY A 89 -11.20 4.17 -17.79
N TYR A 90 -10.61 5.21 -17.20
CA TYR A 90 -9.21 5.58 -17.45
C TYR A 90 -8.22 4.74 -16.66
N ALA A 91 -8.67 4.07 -15.60
CA ALA A 91 -7.80 3.22 -14.79
C ALA A 91 -8.48 1.93 -14.33
N LEU A 92 -7.66 0.92 -14.09
CA LEU A 92 -8.04 -0.34 -13.46
C LEU A 92 -7.20 -0.54 -12.20
N PHE A 93 -7.88 -0.67 -11.06
CA PHE A 93 -7.25 -0.70 -9.75
C PHE A 93 -7.31 -2.08 -9.10
N THR A 94 -6.18 -2.51 -8.53
CA THR A 94 -6.09 -3.70 -7.67
C THR A 94 -5.35 -3.39 -6.36
N PRO A 95 -5.97 -3.58 -5.18
CA PRO A 95 -5.29 -3.49 -3.90
C PRO A 95 -4.51 -4.77 -3.60
N HIS A 96 -3.38 -4.62 -2.94
CA HIS A 96 -2.54 -5.72 -2.48
C HIS A 96 -2.05 -5.49 -1.05
N TYR A 97 -1.79 -6.59 -0.34
CA TYR A 97 -1.29 -6.60 1.03
C TYR A 97 -0.13 -7.57 1.13
N ILE A 98 0.98 -7.11 1.70
CA ILE A 98 2.10 -8.01 2.02
C ILE A 98 1.65 -8.98 3.11
N THR A 99 1.95 -10.26 2.89
CA THR A 99 1.77 -11.29 3.91
C THR A 99 3.09 -12.00 4.15
N TRP A 100 3.46 -12.10 5.42
CA TRP A 100 4.62 -12.88 5.84
C TRP A 100 4.19 -14.32 6.11
N PHE A 101 5.17 -15.19 6.37
CA PHE A 101 4.91 -16.54 6.83
C PHE A 101 5.79 -16.84 8.03
N CYS A 102 5.33 -17.78 8.83
CA CYS A 102 6.04 -18.33 9.97
C CYS A 102 6.70 -19.65 9.54
N PRO A 103 8.03 -19.78 9.66
CA PRO A 103 8.72 -21.02 9.28
C PRO A 103 8.21 -22.21 10.07
N ASP A 104 8.28 -23.40 9.46
CA ASP A 104 7.69 -24.63 9.99
C ASP A 104 8.14 -24.96 11.42
N ASP A 105 9.43 -24.76 11.70
CA ASP A 105 10.04 -25.00 13.02
C ASP A 105 9.43 -24.11 14.13
N PHE A 106 8.88 -22.95 13.77
CA PHE A 106 8.34 -21.97 14.72
C PHE A 106 6.81 -21.97 14.79
N ARG A 107 6.12 -22.83 14.02
CA ARG A 107 4.64 -22.88 14.00
C ARG A 107 4.00 -23.12 15.37
N ALA A 108 4.69 -23.84 16.26
CA ALA A 108 4.21 -24.13 17.60
C ALA A 108 4.40 -22.97 18.61
N SER A 109 5.23 -21.98 18.27
CA SER A 109 5.55 -20.85 19.15
C SER A 109 4.33 -19.97 19.45
N ALA A 110 4.35 -19.29 20.60
CA ALA A 110 3.30 -18.35 20.97
C ALA A 110 3.22 -17.18 19.97
N GLN A 111 4.38 -16.64 19.56
CA GLN A 111 4.47 -15.56 18.59
C GLN A 111 3.79 -15.92 17.26
N CYS A 112 4.10 -17.09 16.69
CA CYS A 112 3.48 -17.52 15.44
C CYS A 112 1.96 -17.70 15.56
N LYS A 113 1.49 -18.26 16.68
CA LYS A 113 0.05 -18.43 16.93
C LYS A 113 -0.68 -17.09 17.11
N ALA A 114 -0.03 -16.11 17.72
CA ALA A 114 -0.61 -14.78 17.94
C ALA A 114 -0.64 -13.95 16.64
N GLN A 115 0.37 -14.08 15.79
CA GLN A 115 0.59 -13.15 14.67
C GLN A 115 0.09 -13.68 13.31
N CYS A 116 -0.35 -14.94 13.25
CA CYS A 116 -0.67 -15.62 11.98
C CYS A 116 -2.05 -16.29 11.96
N ILE A 117 -2.54 -16.51 10.75
CA ILE A 117 -3.68 -17.37 10.43
C ILE A 117 -3.23 -18.57 9.58
N ASN A 118 -4.14 -19.50 9.30
CA ASN A 118 -3.92 -20.70 8.50
C ASN A 118 -2.65 -21.48 8.92
N ARG A 119 -2.46 -21.66 10.23
CA ARG A 119 -1.32 -22.37 10.84
C ARG A 119 0.06 -21.82 10.46
N GLY A 120 0.19 -20.49 10.46
CA GLY A 120 1.47 -19.81 10.21
C GLY A 120 1.73 -19.49 8.74
N ARG A 121 0.82 -19.84 7.83
CA ARG A 121 1.00 -19.58 6.39
C ARG A 121 0.92 -18.10 6.02
N TYR A 122 0.10 -17.34 6.75
CA TYR A 122 -0.10 -15.91 6.51
C TYR A 122 -0.04 -15.15 7.81
N CYS A 123 0.88 -14.19 7.89
CA CYS A 123 1.19 -13.43 9.09
C CYS A 123 1.34 -11.94 8.76
N ALA A 124 1.17 -11.11 9.78
CA ALA A 124 1.54 -9.71 9.75
C ALA A 124 2.40 -9.40 10.99
N PRO A 125 3.26 -8.37 10.94
CA PRO A 125 3.89 -7.88 12.15
C PRO A 125 2.83 -7.35 13.11
N ASP A 126 3.17 -7.39 14.39
CA ASP A 126 2.34 -6.81 15.44
C ASP A 126 2.21 -5.29 15.21
N PRO A 127 0.99 -4.73 15.15
CA PRO A 127 0.79 -3.32 14.83
C PRO A 127 1.31 -2.37 15.92
N GLU A 128 1.42 -2.84 17.16
CA GLU A 128 1.84 -2.02 18.31
C GLU A 128 3.26 -2.40 18.77
N GLY A 129 3.82 -3.49 18.25
CA GLY A 129 5.13 -4.01 18.62
C GLY A 129 5.15 -4.64 20.02
N ASP A 130 3.98 -4.87 20.60
CA ASP A 130 3.79 -5.48 21.91
C ASP A 130 3.01 -6.79 21.75
N LEU A 131 3.70 -7.91 21.94
CA LEU A 131 3.10 -9.24 21.76
C LEU A 131 2.15 -9.64 22.91
N ASP A 132 2.18 -8.92 24.03
CA ASP A 132 1.45 -9.26 25.25
C ASP A 132 0.17 -8.43 25.44
N ALA A 133 -0.03 -7.38 24.64
CA ALA A 133 -1.16 -6.47 24.75
C ALA A 133 -1.62 -5.93 23.39
N GLY A 134 -2.88 -5.46 23.33
CA GLY A 134 -3.40 -4.79 22.15
C GLY A 134 -3.86 -5.74 21.03
N TYR A 135 -3.82 -5.22 19.80
CA TYR A 135 -4.17 -5.98 18.60
C TYR A 135 -2.97 -6.74 18.08
N THR A 136 -3.22 -7.93 17.56
CA THR A 136 -2.17 -8.80 17.06
C THR A 136 -2.02 -8.70 15.54
N GLY A 137 -0.90 -9.18 15.00
CA GLY A 137 -0.73 -9.38 13.57
C GLY A 137 -1.79 -10.29 12.97
N ARG A 138 -2.37 -11.22 13.74
CA ARG A 138 -3.52 -12.02 13.29
C ARG A 138 -4.73 -11.12 12.98
N ASP A 139 -5.01 -10.13 13.80
CA ASP A 139 -6.10 -9.19 13.55
C ASP A 139 -5.85 -8.37 12.27
N VAL A 140 -4.60 -7.96 12.06
CA VAL A 140 -4.16 -7.25 10.85
C VAL A 140 -4.34 -8.12 9.59
N VAL A 141 -3.91 -9.38 9.61
CA VAL A 141 -4.10 -10.28 8.46
C VAL A 141 -5.57 -10.52 8.17
N LEU A 142 -6.41 -10.66 9.21
CA LEU A 142 -7.85 -10.86 9.04
C LEU A 142 -8.51 -9.66 8.36
N GLU A 143 -8.12 -8.43 8.71
CA GLU A 143 -8.66 -7.24 8.05
C GLU A 143 -8.06 -7.02 6.65
N ASN A 144 -6.78 -7.31 6.44
CA ASN A 144 -6.18 -7.30 5.09
C ASN A 144 -6.92 -8.26 4.15
N LEU A 145 -7.17 -9.49 4.61
CA LEU A 145 -7.98 -10.48 3.90
C LEU A 145 -9.41 -9.97 3.63
N ARG A 146 -10.03 -9.32 4.61
CA ARG A 146 -11.36 -8.74 4.44
C ARG A 146 -11.38 -7.63 3.39
N GLN A 147 -10.40 -6.73 3.39
CA GLN A 147 -10.28 -5.64 2.43
C GLN A 147 -10.05 -6.16 1.00
N LEU A 148 -9.22 -7.20 0.83
CA LEU A 148 -9.08 -7.91 -0.44
C LEU A 148 -10.41 -8.51 -0.91
N CYS A 149 -11.16 -9.12 0.00
CA CYS A 149 -12.47 -9.70 -0.32
C CYS A 149 -13.55 -8.65 -0.60
N VAL A 150 -13.52 -7.50 0.06
CA VAL A 150 -14.36 -6.34 -0.27
C VAL A 150 -14.10 -5.89 -1.71
N HIS A 151 -12.83 -5.78 -2.12
CA HIS A 151 -12.49 -5.45 -3.50
C HIS A 151 -13.01 -6.51 -4.47
N ARG A 152 -12.73 -7.81 -4.23
CA ARG A 152 -13.22 -8.89 -5.11
C ARG A 152 -14.75 -8.87 -5.27
N VAL A 153 -15.48 -8.70 -4.17
CA VAL A 153 -16.96 -8.65 -4.18
C VAL A 153 -17.48 -7.40 -4.90
N ALA A 154 -16.83 -6.24 -4.71
CA ALA A 154 -17.20 -5.01 -5.38
C ALA A 154 -16.84 -5.04 -6.89
N ASN A 155 -15.69 -5.60 -7.23
CA ASN A 155 -15.19 -5.74 -8.59
C ASN A 155 -16.07 -6.71 -9.42
N ALA A 156 -16.55 -7.80 -8.82
CA ALA A 156 -17.53 -8.69 -9.46
C ALA A 156 -18.86 -8.00 -9.84
N ARG A 157 -19.10 -6.79 -9.33
CA ARG A 157 -20.25 -5.93 -9.66
C ARG A 157 -19.84 -4.71 -10.50
N ASN A 158 -18.61 -4.68 -11.06
CA ASN A 158 -18.01 -3.55 -11.76
C ASN A 158 -18.00 -2.26 -10.92
N ARG A 159 -17.72 -2.39 -9.61
CA ARG A 159 -17.67 -1.27 -8.65
C ARG A 159 -16.44 -1.34 -7.76
N SER A 160 -15.29 -1.76 -8.30
CA SER A 160 -14.00 -1.88 -7.59
C SER A 160 -13.67 -0.64 -6.74
N TRP A 161 -14.01 0.55 -7.23
CA TRP A 161 -13.79 1.83 -6.56
C TRP A 161 -14.47 1.98 -5.18
N VAL A 162 -15.45 1.11 -4.85
CA VAL A 162 -16.10 1.06 -3.52
C VAL A 162 -15.11 0.61 -2.44
N TRP A 163 -14.06 -0.11 -2.81
CA TRP A 163 -12.98 -0.46 -1.88
C TRP A 163 -12.37 0.79 -1.22
N TRP A 164 -12.18 1.89 -1.98
CA TRP A 164 -11.66 3.14 -1.42
C TRP A 164 -12.58 3.74 -0.35
N ASP A 165 -13.90 3.60 -0.53
CA ASP A 165 -14.88 4.03 0.47
C ASP A 165 -14.79 3.16 1.72
N TYR A 166 -14.70 1.84 1.54
CA TYR A 166 -14.60 0.89 2.65
C TYR A 166 -13.35 1.15 3.49
N VAL A 167 -12.17 1.23 2.87
CA VAL A 167 -10.91 1.40 3.61
C VAL A 167 -10.86 2.76 4.30
N ALA A 168 -11.29 3.82 3.63
CA ALA A 168 -11.35 5.15 4.25
C ALA A 168 -12.31 5.20 5.44
N ASP A 169 -13.51 4.62 5.31
CA ASP A 169 -14.51 4.60 6.37
C ASP A 169 -14.11 3.65 7.50
N TYR A 170 -13.50 2.51 7.20
CA TYR A 170 -12.97 1.57 8.18
C TYR A 170 -11.89 2.23 9.03
N HIS A 171 -10.91 2.89 8.43
CA HIS A 171 -9.90 3.62 9.20
C HIS A 171 -10.47 4.74 10.07
N LEU A 172 -11.54 5.39 9.61
CA LEU A 172 -12.19 6.45 10.38
C LEU A 172 -13.00 5.90 11.57
N ARG A 173 -13.68 4.76 11.39
CA ARG A 173 -14.66 4.24 12.36
C ARG A 173 -14.12 3.12 13.25
N CYS A 174 -13.13 2.36 12.77
CA CYS A 174 -12.64 1.11 13.36
C CYS A 174 -11.20 1.25 13.87
N SER A 175 -10.93 2.34 14.59
CA SER A 175 -9.59 2.67 15.12
C SER A 175 -9.13 1.66 16.18
N MET A 176 -7.88 1.19 16.07
CA MET A 176 -7.21 0.41 17.11
C MET A 176 -7.11 1.20 18.42
N LYS A 177 -6.82 2.51 18.37
CA LYS A 177 -6.74 3.40 19.55
C LYS A 177 -8.04 3.46 20.35
N GLU A 178 -9.17 3.25 19.68
CA GLU A 178 -10.50 3.25 20.31
C GLU A 178 -11.00 1.83 20.63
N ASN A 179 -10.15 0.81 20.49
CA ASN A 179 -10.52 -0.60 20.62
C ASN A 179 -11.68 -1.03 19.70
N LYS A 180 -11.74 -0.46 18.49
CA LYS A 180 -12.79 -0.73 17.50
C LYS A 180 -12.32 -1.54 16.29
N TYR A 181 -11.06 -1.95 16.25
CA TYR A 181 -10.50 -2.75 15.17
C TYR A 181 -11.02 -4.20 15.28
N THR A 182 -12.28 -4.40 14.90
CA THR A 182 -13.03 -5.64 15.17
C THR A 182 -13.84 -6.04 13.95
N ARG A 183 -14.14 -7.33 13.84
CA ARG A 183 -15.02 -7.87 12.81
C ARG A 183 -16.37 -7.15 12.75
N ARG A 184 -16.98 -6.86 13.90
CA ARG A 184 -18.28 -6.17 13.95
C ARG A 184 -18.20 -4.77 13.34
N CYS A 185 -17.15 -4.01 13.64
CA CYS A 185 -16.98 -2.68 13.07
C CYS A 185 -16.81 -2.76 11.54
N ALA A 186 -16.04 -3.73 11.05
CA ALA A 186 -15.93 -4.00 9.62
C ALA A 186 -17.27 -4.33 8.96
N GLU A 187 -18.09 -5.17 9.60
CA GLU A 187 -19.44 -5.52 9.15
C GLU A 187 -20.36 -4.29 9.06
N ASP A 188 -20.32 -3.41 10.06
CA ASP A 188 -21.10 -2.17 10.07
C ASP A 188 -20.68 -1.21 8.93
N VAL A 189 -19.37 -1.09 8.67
CA VAL A 189 -18.83 -0.31 7.55
C VAL A 189 -19.28 -0.90 6.21
N ALA A 190 -19.08 -2.20 6.00
CA ALA A 190 -19.48 -2.90 4.78
C ALA A 190 -20.99 -2.79 4.53
N GLY A 191 -21.80 -2.97 5.58
CA GLY A 191 -23.24 -2.81 5.55
C GLY A 191 -23.67 -1.40 5.13
N SER A 192 -23.02 -0.36 5.67
CA SER A 192 -23.29 1.03 5.30
C SER A 192 -22.99 1.35 3.84
N LEU A 193 -22.12 0.56 3.19
CA LEU A 193 -21.78 0.67 1.76
C LEU A 193 -22.60 -0.28 0.86
N GLY A 194 -23.53 -1.06 1.43
CA GLY A 194 -24.35 -2.01 0.69
C GLY A 194 -23.58 -3.25 0.20
N LEU A 195 -22.48 -3.59 0.85
CA LEU A 195 -21.68 -4.77 0.54
C LEU A 195 -22.25 -6.00 1.28
N PRO A 196 -22.48 -7.14 0.57
CA PRO A 196 -23.07 -8.32 1.18
C PRO A 196 -22.02 -9.08 2.00
N MET A 197 -22.12 -9.02 3.33
CA MET A 197 -21.19 -9.70 4.23
C MET A 197 -21.08 -11.21 3.97
N GLU A 198 -22.17 -11.88 3.61
CA GLU A 198 -22.15 -13.31 3.24
C GLU A 198 -21.14 -13.62 2.12
N LYS A 199 -21.05 -12.74 1.10
CA LYS A 199 -20.09 -12.95 0.00
C LYS A 199 -18.66 -12.61 0.40
N ILE A 200 -18.50 -11.65 1.30
CA ILE A 200 -17.19 -11.29 1.85
C ILE A 200 -16.68 -12.46 2.70
N ASP A 201 -17.47 -12.96 3.63
CA ASP A 201 -17.13 -14.11 4.48
C ASP A 201 -16.82 -15.35 3.65
N LYS A 202 -17.62 -15.62 2.61
CA LYS A 202 -17.35 -16.71 1.67
C LYS A 202 -16.01 -16.54 0.95
N CYS A 203 -15.65 -15.32 0.58
CA CYS A 203 -14.35 -15.03 -0.03
C CYS A 203 -13.20 -15.20 0.97
N MET A 204 -13.38 -14.78 2.22
CA MET A 204 -12.37 -14.89 3.26
C MET A 204 -12.09 -16.37 3.61
N GLY A 205 -13.11 -17.23 3.56
CA GLY A 205 -12.98 -18.63 3.92
C GLY A 205 -12.73 -18.82 5.42
N ASP A 206 -12.16 -19.97 5.79
CA ASP A 206 -11.82 -20.29 7.18
C ASP A 206 -10.36 -19.87 7.49
N PRO A 207 -10.13 -18.85 8.34
CA PRO A 207 -8.80 -18.43 8.73
C PRO A 207 -8.09 -19.40 9.68
N ASP A 208 -8.80 -20.34 10.30
CA ASP A 208 -8.23 -21.32 11.24
C ASP A 208 -7.93 -22.67 10.60
N ALA A 209 -8.35 -22.85 9.35
CA ALA A 209 -8.07 -24.05 8.57
C ALA A 209 -6.56 -24.29 8.42
N ASP A 210 -6.14 -25.55 8.53
CA ASP A 210 -4.80 -25.98 8.16
C ASP A 210 -4.68 -26.20 6.64
N ALA A 211 -5.01 -25.17 5.88
CA ALA A 211 -5.03 -25.17 4.43
C ALA A 211 -4.62 -23.80 3.87
N ASP A 212 -4.26 -23.78 2.60
CA ASP A 212 -3.99 -22.53 1.90
C ASP A 212 -5.26 -21.70 1.77
N ASN A 213 -5.13 -20.38 1.91
CA ASN A 213 -6.18 -19.43 1.63
C ASN A 213 -5.95 -18.88 0.21
N ASP A 214 -6.88 -19.11 -0.71
CA ASP A 214 -6.69 -18.72 -2.12
C ASP A 214 -6.42 -17.22 -2.30
N VAL A 215 -7.02 -16.37 -1.46
CA VAL A 215 -6.83 -14.91 -1.52
C VAL A 215 -5.39 -14.58 -1.14
N LEU A 216 -4.94 -15.01 0.04
CA LEU A 216 -3.62 -14.66 0.56
C LEU A 216 -2.48 -15.41 -0.13
N LYS A 217 -2.73 -16.62 -0.63
CA LYS A 217 -1.78 -17.31 -1.50
C LYS A 217 -1.52 -16.53 -2.79
N THR A 218 -2.57 -15.92 -3.35
CA THR A 218 -2.41 -15.03 -4.52
C THR A 218 -1.51 -13.86 -4.14
N GLU A 219 -1.69 -13.24 -2.97
CA GLU A 219 -0.85 -12.13 -2.51
C GLU A 219 0.63 -12.53 -2.40
N GLN A 220 0.94 -13.68 -1.82
CA GLN A 220 2.33 -14.17 -1.74
C GLN A 220 2.96 -14.37 -3.13
N ILE A 221 2.18 -14.91 -4.09
CA ILE A 221 2.66 -15.13 -5.47
C ILE A 221 2.94 -13.80 -6.16
N VAL A 222 1.98 -12.87 -6.12
CA VAL A 222 2.12 -11.58 -6.80
C VAL A 222 3.09 -10.63 -6.09
N GLN A 223 3.39 -10.87 -4.81
CA GLN A 223 4.38 -10.10 -4.05
C GLN A 223 5.80 -10.30 -4.58
N VAL A 224 6.20 -11.55 -4.89
CA VAL A 224 7.53 -11.87 -5.46
C VAL A 224 7.73 -11.21 -6.83
N GLY A 225 6.65 -10.81 -7.50
CA GLY A 225 6.74 -10.21 -8.83
C GLY A 225 7.00 -11.23 -9.93
N HIS A 226 6.84 -10.79 -11.18
CA HIS A 226 7.01 -11.60 -12.38
C HIS A 226 7.75 -10.81 -13.46
N GLY A 227 8.63 -11.48 -14.21
CA GLY A 227 9.36 -10.88 -15.33
C GLY A 227 10.35 -9.81 -14.88
N THR A 228 10.16 -8.58 -15.35
CA THR A 228 11.02 -7.42 -15.01
C THR A 228 10.61 -6.73 -13.70
N ARG A 229 9.44 -7.06 -13.15
CA ARG A 229 8.99 -6.55 -11.85
C ARG A 229 9.59 -7.40 -10.74
N GLY A 230 10.38 -6.78 -9.88
CA GLY A 230 10.90 -7.43 -8.67
C GLY A 230 9.86 -7.52 -7.55
N ASP A 231 10.30 -8.11 -6.44
CA ASP A 231 9.53 -8.28 -5.22
C ASP A 231 9.10 -6.93 -4.64
N VAL A 232 7.87 -6.85 -4.13
CA VAL A 232 7.42 -5.72 -3.31
C VAL A 232 7.72 -6.04 -1.84
N THR A 233 8.61 -5.26 -1.25
CA THR A 233 9.11 -5.46 0.11
C THR A 233 8.90 -4.25 1.03
N ILE A 234 8.47 -3.12 0.48
CA ILE A 234 8.27 -1.86 1.19
C ILE A 234 6.84 -1.38 0.98
N LEU A 235 6.23 -0.83 2.02
CA LEU A 235 4.89 -0.23 2.00
C LEU A 235 4.98 1.27 2.37
N PRO A 236 4.06 2.10 1.86
CA PRO A 236 3.16 1.80 0.74
C PRO A 236 3.93 1.78 -0.59
N THR A 237 3.50 0.95 -1.55
CA THR A 237 4.09 0.88 -2.91
C THR A 237 2.99 0.97 -3.98
N LEU A 238 3.22 1.76 -5.03
CA LEU A 238 2.33 1.89 -6.18
C LEU A 238 3.03 1.36 -7.45
N VAL A 239 2.46 0.32 -8.06
CA VAL A 239 2.96 -0.23 -9.33
C VAL A 239 2.02 0.19 -10.44
N ILE A 240 2.55 0.65 -11.58
CA ILE A 240 1.76 1.16 -12.72
C ILE A 240 2.18 0.42 -13.99
N ASN A 241 1.24 -0.22 -14.68
CA ASN A 241 1.45 -0.98 -15.92
C ASN A 241 2.64 -1.95 -15.85
N VAL A 242 2.75 -2.73 -14.76
CA VAL A 242 3.82 -3.71 -14.48
C VAL A 242 5.22 -3.10 -14.28
N LEU A 243 5.37 -1.79 -14.48
CA LEU A 243 6.55 -1.06 -14.08
C LEU A 243 6.36 -0.56 -12.65
N CYS A 244 7.35 -0.85 -11.79
CA CYS A 244 7.43 -0.16 -10.53
C CYS A 244 7.93 1.27 -10.80
N GLN A 245 7.03 2.11 -11.32
CA GLN A 245 7.36 3.44 -11.81
C GLN A 245 7.39 4.46 -10.66
N LEU A 246 6.80 4.12 -9.51
CA LEU A 246 6.90 4.84 -8.26
C LEU A 246 7.19 3.86 -7.10
N CYS A 247 8.43 3.40 -6.97
CA CYS A 247 9.00 3.19 -5.62
C CYS A 247 9.23 4.57 -4.99
N LEU A 248 8.17 5.32 -4.73
CA LEU A 248 8.27 6.45 -3.82
C LEU A 248 8.35 5.84 -2.43
N GLN A 249 9.54 5.86 -1.83
CA GLN A 249 9.62 5.78 -0.39
C GLN A 249 8.88 7.00 0.16
N PHE A 250 7.62 6.82 0.57
CA PHE A 250 7.00 7.70 1.54
C PHE A 250 7.65 7.42 2.88
N GLN A 251 8.88 7.91 3.09
CA GLN A 251 9.45 7.93 4.43
C GLN A 251 8.70 8.99 5.23
N GLU A 252 7.72 8.57 6.02
CA GLU A 252 7.41 9.32 7.24
C GLU A 252 8.62 9.17 8.17
N ASN A 253 9.23 10.30 8.53
CA ASN A 253 10.38 10.47 9.42
C ASN A 253 10.54 9.32 10.43
N SER A 254 11.35 8.34 10.08
CA SER A 254 11.91 7.37 11.01
C SER A 254 13.41 7.44 10.82
N VAL A 255 14.06 8.17 11.74
CA VAL A 255 15.51 8.23 11.88
C VAL A 255 16.00 6.81 12.16
N ALA A 256 16.38 6.08 11.13
CA ALA A 256 17.16 4.86 11.28
C ALA A 256 18.63 5.28 11.44
N ALA A 257 19.06 5.38 12.70
CA ALA A 257 20.47 5.46 13.04
C ALA A 257 21.16 4.15 12.61
N LEU A 258 22.20 4.28 11.80
CA LEU A 258 23.30 3.32 11.65
C LEU A 258 24.61 4.06 11.94
#